data_AF-A0AAP0H144-F1
#
_entry.id   AF-A0AAP0H144-F1
#
_cell.length_a   1.000
_cell.length_b   1.000
_cell.length_c   1.000
_cell.angle_alpha   90.00
_cell.angle_beta   90.00
_cell.angle_gamma   90.00
#
_symmetry.space_group_name_H-M   'P 1'
#
loop_
_entity.id
_entity.type
_entity.pdbx_description
1 polymer ?
#
loop_
_entity_poly.entity_id
_entity_poly.type
_entity_poly.pdbx_seq_one_letter_code
_entity_poly.pdbx_strand_id
1 'polypeptide(L)'
;MDSQIYGALNLIMFFLAAINVNSLPQHVLPKSTSTQISSNSVLVALLDSHYTELSELVEKALLLQTLEQAVTQHNITIFAPSNEALERQMDPEFKRFLLEPRNLKSLQNLLMYHMIPARVGSNDWPREGTDSAHHNTLCVDESESDNRLMLSKGNSGEKIVGGVARVVRPDDVIRPDGLIHGIERLLVPQSVQEDFNRRRNLGSISAVLPEGAPVVDPRTHRLKNSKSLKKPVTPGSPPALPVYDAMAPGPSLAPAPAPGPGGARHHFDGESQVKDFIHTLLHYGGYNELADILVNLTSLATEMGKLVSEGYVLTVLAPNDEAMAKLTTDQLSDPGAPEQIMYYHIIPEYQTEESMYNSVRRFGKVQYDTLRLPHKVAAEEADGSVKFGQGEETAYLFDPDIYTDGRISVQGIDGVLFPVGSLEGKVVAPATAPKVVTKQRRGKLMEIGCTITGAFGQSC
;
A
#
# COMPACT_ATOMS: atom_id res chain seq x y z
N MET A 1 -22.19 -94.54 -32.86
CA MET A 1 -22.61 -93.50 -31.90
C MET A 1 -21.33 -92.78 -31.47
N ASP A 2 -20.61 -92.08 -32.35
CA ASP A 2 -20.95 -90.87 -33.14
C ASP A 2 -20.82 -89.60 -32.25
N SER A 3 -19.78 -88.77 -32.44
CA SER A 3 -19.66 -87.64 -33.42
C SER A 3 -20.28 -86.36 -32.83
N GLN A 4 -19.68 -85.15 -32.81
CA GLN A 4 -18.54 -84.49 -33.51
C GLN A 4 -17.89 -83.45 -32.52
N ILE A 5 -16.64 -82.93 -32.53
CA ILE A 5 -15.53 -82.70 -33.51
C ILE A 5 -15.88 -81.61 -34.56
N TYR A 6 -15.37 -80.36 -34.57
CA TYR A 6 -14.00 -79.78 -34.46
C TYR A 6 -14.02 -78.39 -33.76
N GLY A 7 -12.94 -77.65 -33.47
CA GLY A 7 -11.47 -77.78 -33.61
C GLY A 7 -10.81 -76.54 -32.93
N ALA A 8 -9.62 -76.59 -32.30
CA ALA A 8 -8.29 -76.62 -32.93
C ALA A 8 -8.10 -75.49 -33.98
N LEU A 9 -7.05 -74.65 -33.93
CA LEU A 9 -5.64 -75.03 -33.77
C LEU A 9 -4.76 -73.84 -33.27
N ASN A 10 -3.85 -74.09 -32.33
CA ASN A 10 -2.68 -73.23 -32.08
C ASN A 10 -1.55 -73.63 -33.06
N LEU A 11 -0.91 -72.68 -33.74
CA LEU A 11 0.39 -72.93 -34.36
C LEU A 11 1.31 -71.71 -34.31
N ILE A 12 2.59 -71.99 -34.09
CA ILE A 12 3.70 -71.05 -33.88
C ILE A 12 4.41 -70.79 -35.23
N MET A 13 5.13 -69.65 -35.35
CA MET A 13 6.52 -69.51 -35.86
C MET A 13 6.79 -68.08 -36.39
N PHE A 14 7.84 -67.42 -35.84
CA PHE A 14 8.84 -66.49 -36.44
C PHE A 14 8.46 -65.53 -37.61
N PHE A 15 8.99 -64.31 -37.78
CA PHE A 15 10.17 -63.55 -37.30
C PHE A 15 9.82 -62.02 -37.45
N LEU A 16 10.65 -60.98 -37.20
CA LEU A 16 12.08 -60.87 -36.83
C LEU A 16 12.26 -59.89 -35.64
N ALA A 17 13.23 -58.97 -35.69
CA ALA A 17 13.52 -57.96 -34.65
C ALA A 17 14.03 -56.63 -35.25
N ALA A 18 13.85 -55.51 -34.53
CA ALA A 18 14.77 -54.35 -34.53
C ALA A 18 14.51 -53.34 -33.37
N ILE A 19 15.22 -53.54 -32.26
CA ILE A 19 15.83 -52.61 -31.27
C ILE A 19 15.50 -51.08 -31.28
N ASN A 20 15.55 -50.48 -30.07
CA ASN A 20 15.75 -49.05 -29.68
C ASN A 20 14.49 -48.24 -29.31
N VAL A 21 14.47 -47.34 -28.30
CA VAL A 21 15.40 -47.00 -27.18
C VAL A 21 14.60 -46.43 -25.98
N ASN A 22 15.22 -46.34 -24.79
CA ASN A 22 14.65 -45.71 -23.59
C ASN A 22 14.47 -44.18 -23.73
N SER A 23 13.40 -43.63 -23.14
CA SER A 23 13.31 -42.21 -22.76
C SER A 23 12.44 -42.03 -21.50
N LEU A 24 12.91 -41.24 -20.53
CA LEU A 24 12.16 -40.88 -19.32
C LEU A 24 10.98 -39.93 -19.63
N PRO A 25 9.98 -39.80 -18.73
CA PRO A 25 8.87 -38.88 -18.93
C PRO A 25 9.34 -37.43 -18.96
N GLN A 26 8.92 -36.67 -19.98
CA GLN A 26 9.18 -35.24 -20.04
C GLN A 26 8.22 -34.47 -19.11
N HIS A 27 8.81 -33.61 -18.29
CA HIS A 27 8.13 -32.68 -17.40
C HIS A 27 7.34 -31.64 -18.21
N VAL A 28 6.02 -31.80 -18.29
CA VAL A 28 5.14 -30.84 -18.96
C VAL A 28 5.04 -29.57 -18.10
N LEU A 29 5.68 -28.48 -18.54
CA LEU A 29 5.44 -27.16 -17.95
C LEU A 29 3.98 -26.75 -18.21
N PRO A 30 3.32 -26.06 -17.26
CA PRO A 30 2.00 -25.48 -17.50
C PRO A 30 2.11 -24.45 -18.63
N LYS A 31 1.41 -24.73 -19.73
CA LYS A 31 1.41 -23.87 -20.91
C LYS A 31 0.60 -22.60 -20.58
N SER A 32 1.24 -21.44 -20.66
CA SER A 32 0.60 -20.15 -20.40
C SER A 32 -0.52 -19.88 -21.41
N THR A 33 -1.75 -20.19 -21.02
CA THR A 33 -2.96 -19.76 -21.72
C THR A 33 -3.20 -18.29 -21.44
N SER A 34 -2.76 -17.42 -22.34
CA SER A 34 -3.32 -16.07 -22.43
C SER A 34 -4.85 -16.18 -22.53
N THR A 35 -5.58 -15.58 -21.59
CA THR A 35 -7.04 -15.56 -21.58
C THR A 35 -7.53 -14.75 -22.78
N GLN A 36 -7.77 -15.45 -23.89
CA GLN A 36 -8.28 -14.82 -25.10
C GLN A 36 -9.75 -14.45 -24.89
N ILE A 37 -9.98 -13.23 -24.39
CA ILE A 37 -11.30 -12.66 -24.15
C ILE A 37 -12.11 -12.76 -25.44
N SER A 38 -13.25 -13.45 -25.37
CA SER A 38 -14.17 -13.54 -26.51
C SER A 38 -14.78 -12.16 -26.76
N SER A 39 -14.77 -11.68 -28.00
CA SER A 39 -15.46 -10.45 -28.40
C SER A 39 -16.98 -10.49 -28.18
N ASN A 40 -17.52 -11.67 -27.82
CA ASN A 40 -18.90 -11.86 -27.40
C ASN A 40 -19.08 -11.83 -25.87
N SER A 41 -18.10 -11.40 -25.08
CA SER A 41 -18.19 -11.39 -23.61
C SER A 41 -19.05 -10.24 -23.07
N VAL A 42 -19.71 -10.48 -21.94
CA VAL A 42 -20.48 -9.50 -21.17
C VAL A 42 -19.61 -8.35 -20.63
N LEU A 43 -18.33 -8.59 -20.33
CA LEU A 43 -17.42 -7.54 -19.83
C LEU A 43 -16.98 -6.59 -20.95
N VAL A 44 -16.59 -7.12 -22.11
CA VAL A 44 -16.33 -6.30 -23.31
C VAL A 44 -17.59 -5.50 -23.66
N ALA A 45 -18.75 -6.14 -23.61
CA ALA A 45 -20.04 -5.48 -23.86
C ALA A 45 -20.51 -4.52 -22.74
N LEU A 46 -19.85 -4.48 -21.58
CA LEU A 46 -20.01 -3.44 -20.57
C LEU A 46 -19.14 -2.23 -20.91
N LEU A 47 -17.85 -2.46 -21.20
CA LEU A 47 -16.89 -1.40 -21.55
C LEU A 47 -17.30 -0.65 -22.83
N ASP A 48 -17.83 -1.36 -23.83
CA ASP A 48 -18.33 -0.80 -25.09
C ASP A 48 -19.72 -0.10 -24.97
N SER A 49 -20.33 -0.04 -23.77
CA SER A 49 -21.73 0.38 -23.59
C SER A 49 -21.92 1.83 -23.15
N HIS A 50 -23.19 2.26 -23.06
CA HIS A 50 -23.58 3.53 -22.44
C HIS A 50 -23.39 3.59 -20.91
N TYR A 51 -22.78 2.57 -20.28
CA TYR A 51 -22.42 2.55 -18.86
C TYR A 51 -20.96 2.99 -18.63
N THR A 52 -20.59 4.13 -19.21
CA THR A 52 -19.20 4.62 -19.23
C THR A 52 -18.70 4.97 -17.81
N GLU A 53 -19.52 5.62 -16.98
CA GLU A 53 -19.16 5.94 -15.59
C GLU A 53 -18.90 4.68 -14.74
N LEU A 54 -19.64 3.58 -14.98
CA LEU A 54 -19.41 2.31 -14.31
C LEU A 54 -18.12 1.63 -14.81
N SER A 55 -17.87 1.72 -16.13
CA SER A 55 -16.67 1.15 -16.76
C SER A 55 -15.40 1.82 -16.24
N GLU A 56 -15.40 3.16 -16.13
CA GLU A 56 -14.31 3.91 -15.49
C GLU A 56 -14.07 3.50 -14.03
N LEU A 57 -15.12 3.16 -13.26
CA LEU A 57 -14.97 2.69 -11.89
C LEU A 57 -14.38 1.28 -11.84
N VAL A 58 -14.74 0.38 -12.77
CA VAL A 58 -14.17 -0.97 -12.87
C VAL A 58 -12.68 -0.94 -13.22
N GLU A 59 -12.27 -0.02 -14.11
CA GLU A 59 -10.86 0.26 -14.41
C GLU A 59 -10.11 0.79 -13.18
N LYS A 60 -10.63 1.84 -12.53
CA LYS A 60 -10.02 2.46 -11.33
C LYS A 60 -9.97 1.52 -10.11
N ALA A 61 -10.84 0.52 -10.05
CA ALA A 61 -10.82 -0.53 -9.03
C ALA A 61 -9.88 -1.71 -9.35
N LEU A 62 -9.21 -1.69 -10.51
CA LEU A 62 -8.31 -2.76 -11.00
C LEU A 62 -8.99 -4.14 -11.11
N LEU A 63 -10.33 -4.18 -11.25
CA LEU A 63 -11.11 -5.42 -11.15
C LEU A 63 -11.11 -6.30 -12.41
N LEU A 64 -10.62 -5.80 -13.55
CA LEU A 64 -10.75 -6.46 -14.86
C LEU A 64 -10.31 -7.93 -14.85
N GLN A 65 -9.12 -8.23 -14.32
CA GLN A 65 -8.58 -9.58 -14.25
C GLN A 65 -9.43 -10.52 -13.36
N THR A 66 -9.95 -10.01 -12.24
CA THR A 66 -10.82 -10.76 -11.32
C THR A 66 -12.17 -11.06 -11.95
N LEU A 67 -12.72 -10.11 -12.70
CA LEU A 67 -13.99 -10.27 -13.41
C LEU A 67 -13.86 -11.20 -14.61
N GLU A 68 -12.77 -11.14 -15.37
CA GLU A 68 -12.46 -12.12 -16.42
C GLU A 68 -12.45 -13.55 -15.87
N GLN A 69 -11.79 -13.77 -14.73
CA GLN A 69 -11.77 -15.08 -14.07
C GLN A 69 -13.18 -15.51 -13.66
N ALA A 70 -13.98 -14.63 -13.05
CA ALA A 70 -15.36 -14.92 -12.69
C ALA A 70 -16.23 -15.31 -13.90
N VAL A 71 -16.09 -14.60 -15.04
CA VAL A 71 -16.78 -14.90 -16.31
C VAL A 71 -16.39 -16.26 -16.87
N THR A 72 -15.13 -16.68 -16.75
CA THR A 72 -14.70 -18.01 -17.22
C THR A 72 -15.25 -19.16 -16.37
N GLN A 73 -15.67 -18.89 -15.12
CA GLN A 73 -16.18 -19.89 -14.18
C GLN A 73 -17.72 -19.94 -14.17
N HIS A 74 -18.39 -18.79 -14.23
CA HIS A 74 -19.82 -18.63 -14.00
C HIS A 74 -20.45 -17.63 -14.97
N ASN A 75 -21.72 -17.86 -15.34
CA ASN A 75 -22.47 -16.85 -16.09
C ASN A 75 -22.83 -15.68 -15.16
N ILE A 76 -22.48 -14.45 -15.50
CA ILE A 76 -22.68 -13.28 -14.62
C ILE A 76 -23.93 -12.49 -14.98
N THR A 77 -24.65 -12.00 -13.96
CA THR A 77 -25.62 -10.91 -14.09
C THR A 77 -25.08 -9.64 -13.44
N ILE A 78 -24.96 -8.57 -14.22
CA ILE A 78 -24.45 -7.25 -13.80
C ILE A 78 -25.62 -6.27 -13.68
N PHE A 79 -25.73 -5.57 -12.56
CA PHE A 79 -26.69 -4.48 -12.36
C PHE A 79 -25.98 -3.14 -12.59
N ALA A 80 -26.12 -2.58 -13.78
CA ALA A 80 -25.40 -1.36 -14.15
C ALA A 80 -26.24 -0.10 -13.86
N PRO A 81 -25.87 0.73 -12.88
CA PRO A 81 -26.52 2.03 -12.67
C PRO A 81 -26.27 2.98 -13.83
N SER A 82 -27.25 3.81 -14.18
CA SER A 82 -27.08 4.83 -15.23
C SER A 82 -26.05 5.90 -14.85
N ASN A 83 -25.37 6.48 -15.83
CA ASN A 83 -24.45 7.61 -15.62
C ASN A 83 -25.11 8.76 -14.84
N GLU A 84 -26.37 9.09 -15.16
CA GLU A 84 -27.12 10.14 -14.43
C GLU A 84 -27.30 9.83 -12.93
N ALA A 85 -27.26 8.56 -12.51
CA ALA A 85 -27.26 8.19 -11.10
C ALA A 85 -25.88 8.43 -10.45
N LEU A 86 -24.79 8.06 -11.13
CA LEU A 86 -23.41 8.25 -10.65
C LEU A 86 -22.96 9.72 -10.68
N GLU A 87 -23.58 10.54 -11.53
CA GLU A 87 -23.40 11.99 -11.59
C GLU A 87 -24.26 12.75 -10.58
N ARG A 88 -25.58 12.45 -10.50
CA ARG A 88 -26.56 13.36 -9.86
C ARG A 88 -27.23 12.82 -8.60
N GLN A 89 -27.18 11.51 -8.35
CA GLN A 89 -27.82 10.89 -7.17
C GLN A 89 -26.81 10.48 -6.08
N MET A 90 -25.53 10.39 -6.41
CA MET A 90 -24.46 10.07 -5.47
C MET A 90 -23.99 11.32 -4.71
N ASP A 91 -23.79 11.18 -3.39
CA ASP A 91 -23.19 12.24 -2.54
C ASP A 91 -21.76 12.56 -3.04
N PRO A 92 -21.41 13.82 -3.36
CA PRO A 92 -20.07 14.18 -3.82
C PRO A 92 -18.96 13.83 -2.81
N GLU A 93 -19.24 13.84 -1.50
CA GLU A 93 -18.27 13.39 -0.50
C GLU A 93 -18.06 11.87 -0.57
N PHE A 94 -19.11 11.11 -0.91
CA PHE A 94 -19.02 9.66 -1.13
C PHE A 94 -18.30 9.31 -2.43
N LYS A 95 -18.56 10.05 -3.53
CA LYS A 95 -17.79 9.89 -4.79
C LYS A 95 -16.30 10.20 -4.58
N ARG A 96 -15.95 11.23 -3.80
CA ARG A 96 -14.56 11.50 -3.44
C ARG A 96 -13.96 10.37 -2.60
N PHE A 97 -14.66 9.94 -1.54
CA PHE A 97 -14.23 8.84 -0.67
C PHE A 97 -13.91 7.57 -1.48
N LEU A 98 -14.81 7.14 -2.38
CA LEU A 98 -14.59 5.95 -3.21
C LEU A 98 -13.42 6.05 -4.21
N LEU A 99 -12.99 7.27 -4.55
CA LEU A 99 -11.92 7.52 -5.53
C LEU A 99 -10.55 7.82 -4.87
N GLU A 100 -10.46 7.87 -3.54
CA GLU A 100 -9.18 7.91 -2.84
C GLU A 100 -8.50 6.52 -2.91
N PRO A 101 -7.22 6.41 -3.32
CA PRO A 101 -6.54 5.10 -3.49
C PRO A 101 -6.61 4.18 -2.26
N ARG A 102 -6.56 4.76 -1.06
CA ARG A 102 -6.66 4.04 0.22
C ARG A 102 -7.99 3.31 0.43
N ASN A 103 -9.07 3.74 -0.23
CA ASN A 103 -10.40 3.13 -0.10
C ASN A 103 -10.73 2.20 -1.29
N LEU A 104 -9.73 1.79 -2.07
CA LEU A 104 -9.88 0.92 -3.25
C LEU A 104 -10.59 -0.41 -2.91
N LYS A 105 -10.37 -0.98 -1.72
CA LYS A 105 -11.12 -2.17 -1.25
C LYS A 105 -12.62 -1.89 -1.11
N SER A 106 -13.02 -0.73 -0.57
CA SER A 106 -14.43 -0.34 -0.45
C SER A 106 -15.05 -0.08 -1.84
N LEU A 107 -14.28 0.44 -2.81
CA LEU A 107 -14.71 0.55 -4.22
C LEU A 107 -14.84 -0.83 -4.89
N GLN A 108 -13.92 -1.76 -4.64
CA GLN A 108 -14.00 -3.13 -5.16
C GLN A 108 -15.24 -3.85 -4.62
N ASN A 109 -15.47 -3.84 -3.31
CA ASN A 109 -16.65 -4.44 -2.67
C ASN A 109 -17.95 -3.83 -3.22
N LEU A 110 -18.00 -2.49 -3.40
CA LEU A 110 -19.13 -1.79 -4.03
C LEU A 110 -19.44 -2.35 -5.43
N LEU A 111 -18.43 -2.47 -6.29
CA LEU A 111 -18.62 -2.91 -7.68
C LEU A 111 -18.95 -4.40 -7.77
N MET A 112 -18.32 -5.24 -6.96
CA MET A 112 -18.60 -6.68 -6.90
C MET A 112 -20.00 -6.98 -6.31
N TYR A 113 -20.54 -6.09 -5.46
CA TYR A 113 -21.94 -6.16 -5.01
C TYR A 113 -22.97 -5.97 -6.13
N HIS A 114 -22.62 -5.25 -7.20
CA HIS A 114 -23.49 -5.09 -8.37
C HIS A 114 -23.51 -6.34 -9.28
N MET A 115 -22.81 -7.43 -8.93
CA MET A 115 -22.65 -8.60 -9.78
C MET A 115 -23.03 -9.90 -9.06
N ILE A 116 -23.86 -10.72 -9.70
CA ILE A 116 -24.23 -12.07 -9.25
C ILE A 116 -23.53 -13.10 -10.14
N PRO A 117 -22.84 -14.13 -9.59
CA PRO A 117 -22.25 -15.26 -10.33
C PRO A 117 -23.32 -16.28 -10.79
N ALA A 118 -24.46 -15.80 -11.27
CA ALA A 118 -25.54 -16.59 -11.84
C ALA A 118 -26.30 -15.75 -12.88
N ARG A 119 -26.81 -16.40 -13.92
CA ARG A 119 -27.65 -15.77 -14.94
C ARG A 119 -29.08 -15.61 -14.42
N VAL A 120 -29.53 -14.37 -14.27
CA VAL A 120 -30.90 -14.02 -13.84
C VAL A 120 -31.50 -13.03 -14.83
N GLY A 121 -32.23 -13.50 -15.84
CA GLY A 121 -32.91 -12.65 -16.82
C GLY A 121 -34.25 -12.11 -16.29
N SER A 122 -34.93 -11.26 -17.07
CA SER A 122 -36.21 -10.69 -16.66
C SER A 122 -37.32 -11.67 -16.30
N ASN A 123 -37.27 -12.87 -16.90
CA ASN A 123 -38.29 -13.91 -16.73
C ASN A 123 -38.03 -14.79 -15.50
N ASP A 124 -36.80 -14.75 -14.98
CA ASP A 124 -36.34 -15.52 -13.81
C ASP A 124 -36.59 -14.77 -12.49
N TRP A 125 -37.20 -13.58 -12.58
CA TRP A 125 -37.49 -12.72 -11.44
C TRP A 125 -38.59 -13.30 -10.53
N PRO A 126 -38.52 -13.10 -9.20
CA PRO A 126 -39.57 -13.52 -8.27
C PRO A 126 -40.96 -13.03 -8.68
N ARG A 127 -41.95 -13.92 -8.52
CA ARG A 127 -43.35 -13.60 -8.80
C ARG A 127 -43.91 -12.64 -7.76
N GLU A 128 -44.85 -11.82 -8.20
CA GLU A 128 -45.58 -10.86 -7.37
C GLU A 128 -46.22 -11.58 -6.17
N GLY A 129 -46.01 -11.06 -4.95
CA GLY A 129 -46.52 -11.68 -3.71
C GLY A 129 -45.80 -12.97 -3.27
N THR A 130 -44.64 -13.30 -3.85
CA THR A 130 -43.76 -14.39 -3.39
C THR A 130 -42.59 -13.80 -2.59
N ASP A 131 -41.98 -14.59 -1.69
CA ASP A 131 -40.78 -14.19 -0.95
C ASP A 131 -39.64 -13.76 -1.90
N SER A 132 -38.88 -12.74 -1.49
CA SER A 132 -37.77 -12.21 -2.27
C SER A 132 -36.65 -13.24 -2.47
N ALA A 133 -36.16 -13.39 -3.70
CA ALA A 133 -35.00 -14.23 -3.96
C ALA A 133 -33.73 -13.56 -3.44
N HIS A 134 -32.92 -14.32 -2.70
CA HIS A 134 -31.63 -13.87 -2.20
C HIS A 134 -30.54 -14.59 -2.98
N HIS A 135 -29.73 -13.82 -3.70
CA HIS A 135 -28.63 -14.33 -4.49
C HIS A 135 -27.31 -13.93 -3.83
N ASN A 136 -26.30 -14.79 -3.88
CA ASN A 136 -24.96 -14.38 -3.48
C ASN A 136 -24.38 -13.40 -4.53
N THR A 137 -23.57 -12.44 -4.10
CA THR A 137 -22.85 -11.53 -5.00
C THR A 137 -21.43 -12.03 -5.29
N LEU A 138 -20.64 -11.27 -6.05
CA LEU A 138 -19.19 -11.45 -6.16
C LEU A 138 -18.41 -10.75 -5.02
N CYS A 139 -19.09 -10.14 -4.05
CA CYS A 139 -18.41 -9.48 -2.92
C CYS A 139 -17.58 -10.52 -2.11
N VAL A 140 -16.42 -10.08 -1.62
CA VAL A 140 -15.43 -10.93 -0.92
C VAL A 140 -15.27 -10.47 0.54
N ASP A 141 -16.26 -9.78 1.08
CA ASP A 141 -16.28 -9.36 2.49
C ASP A 141 -16.66 -10.55 3.40
N GLU A 142 -16.35 -10.50 4.69
CA GLU A 142 -16.72 -11.55 5.64
C GLU A 142 -18.16 -11.39 6.14
N SER A 143 -18.82 -10.25 5.87
CA SER A 143 -20.21 -10.01 6.26
C SER A 143 -21.23 -10.75 5.37
N GLU A 144 -21.96 -11.71 5.94
CA GLU A 144 -23.05 -12.43 5.26
C GLU A 144 -24.19 -11.51 4.74
N SER A 145 -24.32 -10.28 5.24
CA SER A 145 -25.31 -9.30 4.74
C SER A 145 -24.95 -8.80 3.35
N ASP A 146 -23.67 -8.52 3.12
CA ASP A 146 -23.17 -7.84 1.93
C ASP A 146 -22.77 -8.83 0.84
N ASN A 147 -22.56 -10.09 1.20
CA ASN A 147 -22.44 -11.17 0.23
C ASN A 147 -23.78 -11.58 -0.38
N ARG A 148 -24.89 -10.89 -0.05
CA ARG A 148 -26.25 -11.18 -0.55
C ARG A 148 -26.96 -9.97 -1.15
N LEU A 149 -27.51 -10.18 -2.35
CA LEU A 149 -28.36 -9.22 -3.05
C LEU A 149 -29.78 -9.77 -3.14
N MET A 150 -30.73 -9.01 -2.59
CA MET A 150 -32.15 -9.34 -2.64
C MET A 150 -32.78 -8.85 -3.96
N LEU A 151 -33.41 -9.76 -4.70
CA LEU A 151 -34.24 -9.45 -5.86
C LEU A 151 -35.71 -9.62 -5.49
N SER A 152 -36.54 -8.62 -5.77
CA SER A 152 -37.97 -8.64 -5.45
C SER A 152 -38.79 -7.90 -6.51
N LYS A 153 -40.12 -8.08 -6.48
CA LYS A 153 -41.05 -7.39 -7.38
C LYS A 153 -41.92 -6.44 -6.57
N GLY A 154 -41.95 -5.16 -6.96
CA GLY A 154 -42.72 -4.13 -6.29
C GLY A 154 -44.22 -4.17 -6.61
N ASN A 155 -44.99 -3.34 -5.91
CA ASN A 155 -46.46 -3.39 -5.91
C ASN A 155 -47.12 -2.90 -7.21
N SER A 156 -46.36 -2.33 -8.15
CA SER A 156 -46.81 -2.00 -9.51
C SER A 156 -46.18 -2.90 -10.58
N GLY A 157 -45.57 -4.02 -10.17
CA GLY A 157 -44.93 -4.99 -11.04
C GLY A 157 -43.51 -4.63 -11.47
N GLU A 158 -42.92 -3.57 -10.91
CA GLU A 158 -41.54 -3.16 -11.13
C GLU A 158 -40.53 -4.15 -10.52
N LYS A 159 -39.36 -4.29 -11.14
CA LYS A 159 -38.27 -5.13 -10.61
C LYS A 159 -37.39 -4.30 -9.67
N ILE A 160 -37.13 -4.81 -8.47
CA ILE A 160 -36.37 -4.14 -7.40
C ILE A 160 -35.15 -4.99 -7.01
N VAL A 161 -34.02 -4.31 -6.83
CA VAL A 161 -32.68 -4.87 -6.56
C VAL A 161 -32.15 -4.26 -5.25
N GLY A 162 -31.62 -5.09 -4.35
CA GLY A 162 -31.18 -4.68 -3.01
C GLY A 162 -32.29 -4.10 -2.13
N GLY A 163 -33.57 -4.32 -2.49
CA GLY A 163 -34.72 -3.67 -1.87
C GLY A 163 -34.85 -2.15 -2.14
N VAL A 164 -33.91 -1.55 -2.88
CA VAL A 164 -33.82 -0.08 -3.06
C VAL A 164 -33.81 0.38 -4.51
N ALA A 165 -33.16 -0.34 -5.43
CA ALA A 165 -32.94 0.11 -6.80
C ALA A 165 -33.92 -0.56 -7.77
N ARG A 166 -34.73 0.24 -8.47
CA ARG A 166 -35.58 -0.27 -9.56
C ARG A 166 -34.77 -0.51 -10.83
N VAL A 167 -35.05 -1.62 -11.52
CA VAL A 167 -34.54 -1.89 -12.88
C VAL A 167 -35.30 -1.03 -13.88
N VAL A 168 -34.58 -0.18 -14.61
CA VAL A 168 -35.08 0.70 -15.67
C VAL A 168 -34.94 0.05 -17.05
N ARG A 169 -33.83 -0.65 -17.30
CA ARG A 169 -33.57 -1.35 -18.57
C ARG A 169 -33.36 -2.85 -18.31
N PRO A 170 -34.45 -3.64 -18.28
CA PRO A 170 -34.37 -5.09 -18.17
C PRO A 170 -33.65 -5.72 -19.38
N ASP A 171 -32.68 -6.60 -19.13
CA ASP A 171 -31.89 -7.34 -20.13
C ASP A 171 -31.28 -6.44 -21.24
N ASP A 172 -30.79 -5.25 -20.83
CA ASP A 172 -30.29 -4.18 -21.71
C ASP A 172 -29.14 -4.64 -22.63
N VAL A 173 -28.29 -5.53 -22.12
CA VAL A 173 -27.24 -6.21 -22.89
C VAL A 173 -27.29 -7.70 -22.57
N ILE A 174 -27.34 -8.55 -23.60
CA ILE A 174 -27.36 -10.00 -23.48
C ILE A 174 -26.18 -10.60 -24.25
N ARG A 175 -25.43 -11.50 -23.59
CA ARG A 175 -24.30 -12.26 -24.14
C ARG A 175 -24.37 -13.75 -23.76
N PRO A 176 -23.54 -14.64 -24.34
CA PRO A 176 -23.56 -16.05 -23.98
C PRO A 176 -23.15 -16.30 -22.52
N ASP A 177 -22.17 -15.55 -22.04
CA ASP A 177 -21.53 -15.61 -20.71
C ASP A 177 -22.20 -14.72 -19.64
N GLY A 178 -23.12 -13.84 -20.02
CA GLY A 178 -23.80 -12.99 -19.04
C GLY A 178 -24.86 -12.06 -19.61
N LEU A 179 -25.38 -11.20 -18.74
CA LEU A 179 -26.32 -10.14 -19.10
C LEU A 179 -26.21 -8.93 -18.16
N ILE A 180 -26.66 -7.77 -18.64
CA ILE A 180 -26.65 -6.50 -17.90
C ILE A 180 -28.09 -5.99 -17.75
N HIS A 181 -28.47 -5.66 -16.52
CA HIS A 181 -29.72 -4.95 -16.19
C HIS A 181 -29.41 -3.51 -15.79
N GLY A 182 -30.06 -2.54 -16.43
CA GLY A 182 -29.93 -1.14 -16.08
C GLY A 182 -30.74 -0.75 -14.85
N ILE A 183 -30.11 -0.24 -13.80
CA ILE A 183 -30.78 0.19 -12.56
C ILE A 183 -30.78 1.72 -12.41
N GLU A 184 -31.75 2.26 -11.66
CA GLU A 184 -31.95 3.72 -11.53
C GLU A 184 -30.98 4.42 -10.55
N ARG A 185 -30.31 3.66 -9.69
CA ARG A 185 -29.44 4.17 -8.61
C ARG A 185 -28.33 3.17 -8.28
N LEU A 186 -27.23 3.65 -7.70
CA LEU A 186 -26.13 2.83 -7.19
C LEU A 186 -26.63 1.94 -6.02
N LEU A 187 -26.14 0.68 -5.96
CA LEU A 187 -26.28 -0.20 -4.80
C LEU A 187 -25.09 0.01 -3.85
N VAL A 188 -25.33 0.15 -2.54
CA VAL A 188 -24.26 0.38 -1.56
C VAL A 188 -24.31 -0.69 -0.47
N PRO A 189 -23.25 -1.53 -0.32
CA PRO A 189 -23.12 -2.49 0.79
C PRO A 189 -23.07 -1.81 2.17
N GLN A 190 -23.41 -2.54 3.24
CA GLN A 190 -23.34 -1.98 4.59
C GLN A 190 -21.89 -1.67 4.99
N SER A 191 -20.93 -2.55 4.69
CA SER A 191 -19.48 -2.37 4.87
C SER A 191 -18.98 -1.03 4.30
N VAL A 192 -19.23 -0.78 3.02
CA VAL A 192 -18.84 0.45 2.30
C VAL A 192 -19.54 1.68 2.88
N GLN A 193 -20.82 1.56 3.24
CA GLN A 193 -21.55 2.63 3.92
C GLN A 193 -21.00 2.93 5.32
N GLU A 194 -20.55 1.90 6.04
CA GLU A 194 -19.90 2.04 7.34
C GLU A 194 -18.50 2.64 7.24
N ASP A 195 -17.68 2.28 6.24
CA ASP A 195 -16.36 2.90 6.02
C ASP A 195 -16.48 4.41 5.80
N PHE A 196 -17.43 4.81 4.96
CA PHE A 196 -17.74 6.23 4.75
C PHE A 196 -18.22 6.90 6.03
N ASN A 197 -19.08 6.24 6.82
CA ASN A 197 -19.54 6.77 8.11
C ASN A 197 -18.40 6.86 9.14
N ARG A 198 -17.46 5.90 9.16
CA ARG A 198 -16.22 5.93 9.96
C ARG A 198 -15.40 7.18 9.60
N ARG A 199 -15.17 7.44 8.30
CA ARG A 199 -14.49 8.65 7.81
C ARG A 199 -15.23 9.95 8.18
N ARG A 200 -16.54 10.04 7.94
CA ARG A 200 -17.35 11.25 8.20
C ARG A 200 -17.39 11.60 9.70
N ASN A 201 -17.41 10.59 10.56
CA ASN A 201 -17.34 10.75 12.02
C ASN A 201 -15.95 11.22 12.49
N LEU A 202 -14.84 10.73 11.91
CA LEU A 202 -13.50 11.26 12.23
C LEU A 202 -13.40 12.77 11.92
N GLY A 203 -13.97 13.20 10.78
CA GLY A 203 -14.04 14.62 10.43
C GLY A 203 -14.86 15.47 11.42
N SER A 204 -16.00 14.97 11.90
CA SER A 204 -16.84 15.71 12.87
C SER A 204 -16.29 15.69 14.30
N ILE A 205 -15.58 14.63 14.71
CA ILE A 205 -14.89 14.55 16.01
C ILE A 205 -13.77 15.61 16.11
N SER A 206 -13.12 15.95 14.99
CA SER A 206 -12.10 17.01 14.93
C SER A 206 -12.66 18.43 15.20
N ALA A 207 -13.98 18.61 15.31
CA ALA A 207 -14.62 19.91 15.56
C ALA A 207 -14.93 20.20 17.05
N VAL A 208 -14.55 19.32 17.98
CA VAL A 208 -14.66 19.58 19.42
C VAL A 208 -13.51 20.49 19.87
N LEU A 209 -13.82 21.65 20.47
CA LEU A 209 -12.79 22.50 21.09
C LEU A 209 -12.10 21.73 22.24
N PRO A 210 -10.77 21.64 22.27
CA PRO A 210 -10.07 20.97 23.36
C PRO A 210 -10.18 21.77 24.66
N GLU A 211 -10.98 21.28 25.61
CA GLU A 211 -10.93 21.77 26.98
C GLU A 211 -9.63 21.31 27.65
N GLY A 212 -8.91 22.25 28.28
CA GLY A 212 -7.62 21.97 28.92
C GLY A 212 -7.76 21.08 30.17
N ALA A 213 -6.78 20.21 30.39
CA ALA A 213 -6.75 19.30 31.54
C ALA A 213 -6.97 20.03 32.89
N PRO A 214 -7.83 19.52 33.79
CA PRO A 214 -8.25 20.26 34.96
C PRO A 214 -7.16 20.30 36.05
N VAL A 215 -6.62 21.49 36.30
CA VAL A 215 -5.48 21.70 37.21
C VAL A 215 -5.88 21.44 38.67
N VAL A 216 -5.22 20.47 39.30
CA VAL A 216 -5.30 20.20 40.74
C VAL A 216 -4.35 21.12 41.51
N ASP A 217 -4.82 21.70 42.62
CA ASP A 217 -4.02 22.62 43.44
C ASP A 217 -3.14 21.86 44.45
N PRO A 218 -1.79 21.92 44.36
CA PRO A 218 -0.88 21.05 45.13
C PRO A 218 -0.83 21.34 46.65
N ARG A 219 -1.56 22.35 47.15
CA ARG A 219 -1.77 22.58 48.59
C ARG A 219 -3.08 22.01 49.13
N THR A 220 -4.02 21.58 48.28
CA THR A 220 -5.36 21.16 48.72
C THR A 220 -5.87 19.88 48.04
N HIS A 221 -5.20 19.39 46.99
CA HIS A 221 -5.63 18.24 46.17
C HIS A 221 -7.07 18.39 45.61
N ARG A 222 -7.52 19.63 45.36
CA ARG A 222 -8.81 19.91 44.71
C ARG A 222 -8.60 20.55 43.33
N LEU A 223 -9.51 20.22 42.42
CA LEU A 223 -9.58 20.80 41.07
C LEU A 223 -9.87 22.31 41.19
N LYS A 224 -9.12 23.15 40.48
CA LYS A 224 -9.40 24.58 40.36
C LYS A 224 -10.51 24.83 39.33
N ASN A 225 -11.57 25.52 39.75
CA ASN A 225 -12.67 25.91 38.85
C ASN A 225 -12.14 26.76 37.67
N SER A 226 -12.63 26.48 36.46
CA SER A 226 -12.15 26.94 35.15
C SER A 226 -12.32 28.45 34.85
N LYS A 227 -12.40 29.33 35.86
CA LYS A 227 -12.65 30.77 35.71
C LYS A 227 -11.44 31.68 35.94
N SER A 228 -10.23 31.14 36.11
CA SER A 228 -8.98 31.93 36.22
C SER A 228 -7.89 31.44 35.27
N LEU A 229 -7.38 32.38 34.45
CA LEU A 229 -6.39 32.23 33.36
C LEU A 229 -6.91 31.35 32.20
N LYS A 230 -7.05 31.81 30.94
CA LYS A 230 -6.29 32.81 30.13
C LYS A 230 -4.84 32.44 29.79
N LYS A 231 -4.62 31.24 29.25
CA LYS A 231 -4.20 31.07 27.83
C LYS A 231 -4.28 29.58 27.45
N PRO A 232 -5.01 29.17 26.40
CA PRO A 232 -4.91 27.81 25.89
C PRO A 232 -3.55 27.61 25.19
N VAL A 233 -3.02 26.39 25.27
CA VAL A 233 -1.98 25.92 24.34
C VAL A 233 -2.67 25.67 22.99
N THR A 234 -2.03 26.05 21.90
CA THR A 234 -2.60 25.88 20.55
C THR A 234 -2.55 24.42 20.10
N PRO A 235 -3.58 23.89 19.44
CA PRO A 235 -3.51 22.62 18.72
C PRO A 235 -2.29 22.59 17.78
N GLY A 236 -1.65 21.43 17.66
CA GLY A 236 -0.35 21.29 16.99
C GLY A 236 0.87 21.53 17.89
N SER A 237 0.70 21.70 19.20
CA SER A 237 1.83 21.61 20.14
C SER A 237 2.40 20.18 20.17
N PRO A 238 3.73 20.00 20.13
CA PRO A 238 4.36 18.67 20.19
C PRO A 238 4.07 17.93 21.50
N PRO A 239 4.24 16.59 21.54
CA PRO A 239 4.04 15.79 22.74
C PRO A 239 4.90 16.27 23.92
N ALA A 240 4.38 16.08 25.14
CA ALA A 240 4.99 16.60 26.37
C ALA A 240 6.29 15.87 26.80
N LEU A 241 6.65 14.79 26.11
CA LEU A 241 7.87 13.99 26.29
C LEU A 241 8.48 13.69 24.92
N PRO A 242 9.82 13.55 24.80
CA PRO A 242 10.47 13.12 23.58
C PRO A 242 10.20 11.64 23.29
N VAL A 243 10.21 11.26 22.00
CA VAL A 243 9.92 9.88 21.53
C VAL A 243 10.78 8.82 22.24
N TYR A 244 12.03 9.15 22.56
CA TYR A 244 12.94 8.27 23.31
C TYR A 244 12.36 7.80 24.66
N ASP A 245 11.70 8.68 25.42
CA ASP A 245 11.12 8.35 26.72
C ASP A 245 9.85 7.46 26.59
N ALA A 246 9.24 7.42 25.40
CA ALA A 246 8.12 6.53 25.06
C ALA A 246 8.56 5.16 24.50
N MET A 247 9.74 5.09 23.87
CA MET A 247 10.37 3.84 23.41
C MET A 247 11.20 3.15 24.52
N ALA A 248 11.64 3.88 25.54
CA ALA A 248 12.41 3.31 26.64
C ALA A 248 11.62 2.21 27.39
N PRO A 249 12.20 1.02 27.62
CA PRO A 249 11.54 -0.03 28.40
C PRO A 249 11.40 0.44 29.86
N GLY A 250 10.19 0.86 30.22
CA GLY A 250 9.90 1.41 31.54
C GLY A 250 10.23 0.42 32.66
N PRO A 251 10.73 0.90 33.83
CA PRO A 251 11.05 0.01 34.94
C PRO A 251 9.80 -0.74 35.40
N SER A 252 9.89 -2.07 35.54
CA SER A 252 8.76 -2.98 35.86
C SER A 252 8.18 -2.83 37.28
N LEU A 253 8.46 -1.70 37.93
CA LEU A 253 7.99 -1.27 39.25
C LEU A 253 7.23 0.06 39.17
N ALA A 254 7.18 0.72 38.00
CA ALA A 254 6.18 1.74 37.73
C ALA A 254 4.78 1.08 37.71
N PRO A 255 3.77 1.64 38.39
CA PRO A 255 2.39 1.27 38.14
C PRO A 255 2.09 1.48 36.65
N ALA A 256 1.40 0.52 36.02
CA ALA A 256 0.97 0.66 34.63
C ALA A 256 0.24 2.01 34.45
N PRO A 257 0.49 2.75 33.35
CA PRO A 257 -0.14 4.05 33.12
C PRO A 257 -1.64 3.96 33.36
N ALA A 258 -2.15 4.80 34.27
CA ALA A 258 -3.54 4.71 34.71
C ALA A 258 -4.47 4.82 33.49
N PRO A 259 -5.44 3.90 33.30
CA PRO A 259 -6.32 3.92 32.14
C PRO A 259 -6.93 5.30 31.93
N GLY A 260 -6.77 5.84 30.71
CA GLY A 260 -7.33 7.14 30.34
C GLY A 260 -8.83 7.19 30.64
N PRO A 261 -9.37 8.35 31.05
CA PRO A 261 -10.74 8.45 31.56
C PRO A 261 -11.75 7.95 30.51
N GLY A 262 -12.34 6.78 30.78
CA GLY A 262 -13.07 6.01 29.79
C GLY A 262 -14.35 6.68 29.29
N GLY A 263 -14.30 7.21 28.08
CA GLY A 263 -15.48 7.37 27.22
C GLY A 263 -15.99 6.00 26.76
N ALA A 264 -17.28 5.89 26.41
CA ALA A 264 -17.95 4.60 26.21
C ALA A 264 -17.49 3.76 24.99
N ARG A 265 -16.57 4.28 24.17
CA ARG A 265 -15.73 3.61 23.15
C ARG A 265 -14.68 4.61 22.63
N HIS A 266 -13.71 4.13 21.86
CA HIS A 266 -12.52 4.81 21.29
C HIS A 266 -11.23 4.76 22.11
N HIS A 267 -10.69 3.56 22.29
CA HIS A 267 -9.24 3.41 22.16
C HIS A 267 -8.86 3.58 20.67
N PHE A 268 -7.76 4.27 20.39
CA PHE A 268 -7.22 4.39 19.04
C PHE A 268 -6.27 3.23 18.81
N ASP A 269 -6.68 2.26 18.00
CA ASP A 269 -5.92 1.04 17.74
C ASP A 269 -4.86 1.28 16.64
N GLY A 270 -3.66 1.69 17.06
CA GLY A 270 -2.53 1.88 16.14
C GLY A 270 -2.00 0.57 15.55
N GLU A 271 -2.24 -0.60 16.18
CA GLU A 271 -1.90 -1.88 15.55
C GLU A 271 -2.78 -2.16 14.33
N SER A 272 -4.08 -1.80 14.39
CA SER A 272 -4.97 -1.89 13.23
C SER A 272 -4.49 -1.02 12.07
N GLN A 273 -4.03 0.21 12.35
CA GLN A 273 -3.49 1.10 11.33
C GLN A 273 -2.18 0.59 10.72
N VAL A 274 -1.29 -0.01 11.52
CA VAL A 274 -0.06 -0.63 10.99
C VAL A 274 -0.40 -1.85 10.12
N LYS A 275 -1.43 -2.63 10.47
CA LYS A 275 -1.93 -3.75 9.64
C LYS A 275 -2.52 -3.25 8.31
N ASP A 276 -3.33 -2.19 8.32
CA ASP A 276 -3.86 -1.54 7.11
C ASP A 276 -2.73 -0.99 6.21
N PHE A 277 -1.71 -0.39 6.80
CA PHE A 277 -0.51 0.11 6.12
C PHE A 277 0.27 -1.03 5.42
N ILE A 278 0.60 -2.11 6.14
CA ILE A 278 1.28 -3.29 5.59
C ILE A 278 0.45 -3.93 4.46
N HIS A 279 -0.87 -4.07 4.65
CA HIS A 279 -1.78 -4.57 3.63
C HIS A 279 -1.80 -3.66 2.38
N THR A 280 -1.65 -2.34 2.55
CA THR A 280 -1.58 -1.38 1.44
C THR A 280 -0.29 -1.54 0.64
N LEU A 281 0.88 -1.72 1.29
CA LEU A 281 2.15 -1.99 0.58
C LEU A 281 2.05 -3.23 -0.32
N LEU A 282 1.49 -4.33 0.22
CA LEU A 282 1.29 -5.58 -0.52
C LEU A 282 0.32 -5.43 -1.72
N HIS A 283 -0.61 -4.48 -1.68
CA HIS A 283 -1.55 -4.21 -2.78
C HIS A 283 -1.03 -3.18 -3.80
N TYR A 284 -0.12 -2.29 -3.39
CA TYR A 284 0.58 -1.37 -4.28
C TYR A 284 1.59 -2.15 -5.15
N GLY A 285 2.31 -3.10 -4.53
CA GLY A 285 3.35 -3.89 -5.18
C GLY A 285 4.69 -3.13 -5.32
N GLY A 286 5.80 -3.85 -5.47
CA GLY A 286 7.13 -3.25 -5.50
C GLY A 286 7.68 -2.82 -4.13
N TYR A 287 6.96 -3.14 -3.05
CA TYR A 287 7.35 -2.91 -1.65
C TYR A 287 7.09 -4.17 -0.78
N ASN A 288 7.16 -5.34 -1.39
CA ASN A 288 6.89 -6.63 -0.75
C ASN A 288 7.96 -6.99 0.28
N GLU A 289 9.24 -6.74 -0.02
CA GLU A 289 10.37 -7.00 0.89
C GLU A 289 10.23 -6.16 2.18
N LEU A 290 9.77 -4.90 2.04
CA LEU A 290 9.47 -4.03 3.17
C LEU A 290 8.28 -4.54 4.00
N ALA A 291 7.22 -4.99 3.35
CA ALA A 291 6.04 -5.54 4.02
C ALA A 291 6.37 -6.84 4.78
N ASP A 292 7.12 -7.75 4.16
CA ASP A 292 7.56 -9.00 4.80
C ASP A 292 8.53 -8.75 5.96
N ILE A 293 9.42 -7.75 5.84
CA ILE A 293 10.25 -7.27 6.96
C ILE A 293 9.37 -6.77 8.12
N LEU A 294 8.35 -5.96 7.86
CA LEU A 294 7.44 -5.45 8.90
C LEU A 294 6.57 -6.55 9.54
N VAL A 295 6.19 -7.59 8.79
CA VAL A 295 5.45 -8.75 9.30
C VAL A 295 6.34 -9.68 10.15
N ASN A 296 7.58 -9.91 9.71
CA ASN A 296 8.54 -10.79 10.38
C ASN A 296 9.14 -10.13 11.64
N LEU A 297 9.53 -8.86 11.54
CA LEU A 297 10.08 -8.05 12.63
C LEU A 297 8.94 -7.48 13.50
N THR A 298 8.19 -8.39 14.13
CA THR A 298 7.00 -8.09 14.95
C THR A 298 7.23 -7.01 16.03
N SER A 299 8.45 -6.87 16.55
CA SER A 299 8.85 -5.77 17.45
C SER A 299 8.60 -4.39 16.82
N LEU A 300 9.09 -4.16 15.59
CA LEU A 300 8.99 -2.87 14.90
C LEU A 300 7.54 -2.50 14.60
N ALA A 301 6.74 -3.44 14.10
CA ALA A 301 5.33 -3.22 13.82
C ALA A 301 4.52 -2.94 15.11
N THR A 302 4.80 -3.65 16.20
CA THR A 302 4.17 -3.40 17.51
C THR A 302 4.63 -2.06 18.11
N GLU A 303 5.89 -1.65 17.96
CA GLU A 303 6.39 -0.35 18.41
C GLU A 303 5.77 0.81 17.62
N MET A 304 5.69 0.70 16.29
CA MET A 304 4.94 1.66 15.45
C MET A 304 3.47 1.74 15.89
N GLY A 305 2.82 0.59 16.12
CA GLY A 305 1.44 0.53 16.60
C GLY A 305 1.25 1.19 17.98
N LYS A 306 2.21 1.00 18.90
CA LYS A 306 2.24 1.67 20.20
C LYS A 306 2.38 3.19 20.06
N LEU A 307 3.36 3.67 19.29
CA LEU A 307 3.59 5.10 19.06
C LEU A 307 2.36 5.78 18.43
N VAL A 308 1.77 5.15 17.41
CA VAL A 308 0.56 5.63 16.72
C VAL A 308 -0.66 5.61 17.64
N SER A 309 -0.75 4.65 18.57
CA SER A 309 -1.78 4.62 19.62
C SER A 309 -1.62 5.72 20.66
N GLU A 310 -0.37 6.02 21.08
CA GLU A 310 -0.03 7.08 22.03
C GLU A 310 -0.23 8.49 21.47
N GLY A 311 -0.37 8.64 20.15
CA GLY A 311 -0.65 9.91 19.48
C GLY A 311 0.53 10.52 18.73
N TYR A 312 1.64 9.78 18.58
CA TYR A 312 2.72 10.17 17.69
C TYR A 312 2.29 10.04 16.22
N VAL A 313 3.00 10.77 15.36
CA VAL A 313 2.86 10.73 13.90
C VAL A 313 4.20 10.35 13.28
N LEU A 314 4.17 9.61 12.19
CA LEU A 314 5.30 8.95 11.56
C LEU A 314 5.26 9.16 10.03
N THR A 315 6.44 9.24 9.42
CA THR A 315 6.62 9.07 7.97
C THR A 315 7.58 7.91 7.74
N VAL A 316 7.17 6.95 6.90
CA VAL A 316 8.00 5.81 6.49
C VAL A 316 8.54 6.09 5.09
N LEU A 317 9.85 6.22 4.95
CA LEU A 317 10.53 6.21 3.66
C LEU A 317 10.66 4.75 3.22
N ALA A 318 9.79 4.29 2.33
CA ALA A 318 9.71 2.91 1.90
C ALA A 318 10.71 2.63 0.77
N PRO A 319 11.81 1.87 0.97
CA PRO A 319 12.66 1.45 -0.14
C PRO A 319 11.95 0.40 -1.00
N ASN A 320 12.04 0.55 -2.32
CA ASN A 320 11.43 -0.41 -3.25
C ASN A 320 12.16 -1.77 -3.27
N ASP A 321 11.48 -2.81 -3.77
CA ASP A 321 12.00 -4.18 -3.84
C ASP A 321 13.31 -4.25 -4.65
N GLU A 322 13.48 -3.41 -5.67
CA GLU A 322 14.75 -3.33 -6.40
C GLU A 322 15.90 -2.77 -5.55
N ALA A 323 15.64 -1.80 -4.68
CA ALA A 323 16.63 -1.25 -3.76
C ALA A 323 17.01 -2.27 -2.68
N MET A 324 16.02 -2.95 -2.12
CA MET A 324 16.22 -4.03 -1.15
C MET A 324 17.01 -5.19 -1.75
N ALA A 325 16.73 -5.59 -2.99
CA ALA A 325 17.48 -6.62 -3.71
C ALA A 325 18.93 -6.22 -4.08
N LYS A 326 19.29 -4.93 -4.03
CA LYS A 326 20.67 -4.45 -4.21
C LYS A 326 21.51 -4.55 -2.93
N LEU A 327 20.90 -4.86 -1.78
CA LEU A 327 21.62 -5.04 -0.51
C LEU A 327 22.49 -6.31 -0.55
N THR A 328 23.81 -6.15 -0.37
CA THR A 328 24.70 -7.30 -0.23
C THR A 328 24.39 -8.07 1.06
N THR A 329 24.45 -9.40 1.01
CA THR A 329 24.26 -10.31 2.16
C THR A 329 25.01 -9.87 3.41
N ASP A 330 26.20 -9.32 3.25
CA ASP A 330 27.10 -8.90 4.32
C ASP A 330 26.50 -7.75 5.16
N GLN A 331 25.64 -6.90 4.58
CA GLN A 331 24.92 -5.81 5.28
C GLN A 331 23.69 -6.28 6.04
N LEU A 332 23.20 -7.50 5.75
CA LEU A 332 22.04 -8.14 6.38
C LEU A 332 22.45 -9.34 7.26
N SER A 333 23.76 -9.59 7.41
CA SER A 333 24.29 -10.73 8.17
C SER A 333 24.39 -10.49 9.68
N ASP A 334 24.42 -9.23 10.12
CA ASP A 334 24.47 -8.88 11.54
C ASP A 334 23.07 -8.97 12.17
N PRO A 335 22.90 -9.65 13.32
CA PRO A 335 21.60 -9.78 13.98
C PRO A 335 21.14 -8.42 14.51
N GLY A 336 19.96 -7.98 14.08
CA GLY A 336 19.44 -6.63 14.34
C GLY A 336 19.68 -5.61 13.21
N ALA A 337 20.42 -5.97 12.16
CA ALA A 337 20.70 -5.07 11.04
C ALA A 337 19.44 -4.56 10.29
N PRO A 338 18.48 -5.40 9.84
CA PRO A 338 17.32 -4.90 9.13
C PRO A 338 16.42 -4.01 10.00
N GLU A 339 16.26 -4.31 11.29
CA GLU A 339 15.65 -3.43 12.28
C GLU A 339 16.37 -2.05 12.28
N GLN A 340 17.70 -2.07 12.44
CA GLN A 340 18.51 -0.86 12.55
C GLN A 340 18.54 -0.02 11.26
N ILE A 341 18.31 -0.62 10.10
CA ILE A 341 18.14 0.06 8.80
C ILE A 341 16.74 0.68 8.75
N MET A 342 15.68 -0.06 9.11
CA MET A 342 14.30 0.45 9.10
C MET A 342 14.07 1.61 10.07
N TYR A 343 14.67 1.61 11.27
CA TYR A 343 14.62 2.77 12.17
C TYR A 343 15.24 4.04 11.58
N TYR A 344 16.12 3.95 10.57
CA TYR A 344 16.64 5.14 9.85
C TYR A 344 15.68 5.66 8.77
N HIS A 345 14.79 4.79 8.28
CA HIS A 345 13.79 5.11 7.26
C HIS A 345 12.50 5.70 7.87
N ILE A 346 12.32 5.61 9.20
CA ILE A 346 11.15 6.16 9.89
C ILE A 346 11.49 7.51 10.54
N ILE A 347 10.79 8.55 10.09
CA ILE A 347 10.84 9.93 10.60
C ILE A 347 9.69 10.13 11.61
N PRO A 348 9.91 10.66 12.82
CA PRO A 348 8.87 10.87 13.84
C PRO A 348 8.07 12.18 13.63
N GLU A 349 7.74 12.50 12.38
CA GLU A 349 6.93 13.63 11.95
C GLU A 349 5.96 13.17 10.85
N TYR A 350 4.89 13.92 10.58
CA TYR A 350 4.00 13.68 9.45
C TYR A 350 4.42 14.52 8.25
N GLN A 351 4.85 13.89 7.15
CA GLN A 351 5.41 14.56 5.99
C GLN A 351 4.87 13.93 4.69
N THR A 352 4.01 14.68 3.99
CA THR A 352 3.57 14.35 2.62
C THR A 352 4.60 14.81 1.58
N GLU A 353 4.47 14.34 0.33
CA GLU A 353 5.24 14.84 -0.82
C GLU A 353 5.24 16.39 -0.86
N GLU A 354 4.06 17.01 -0.83
CA GLU A 354 3.92 18.46 -0.89
C GLU A 354 4.68 19.16 0.26
N SER A 355 4.66 18.59 1.46
CA SER A 355 5.37 19.14 2.63
C SER A 355 6.88 19.07 2.46
N MET A 356 7.40 17.91 2.03
CA MET A 356 8.83 17.71 1.80
C MET A 356 9.35 18.60 0.67
N TYR A 357 8.67 18.59 -0.49
CA TYR A 357 9.05 19.37 -1.66
C TYR A 357 9.01 20.88 -1.39
N ASN A 358 7.96 21.39 -0.74
CA ASN A 358 7.93 22.80 -0.29
C ASN A 358 9.04 23.13 0.70
N SER A 359 9.48 22.18 1.52
CA SER A 359 10.53 22.39 2.52
C SER A 359 11.92 22.47 1.86
N VAL A 360 12.30 21.48 1.04
CA VAL A 360 13.60 21.52 0.34
C VAL A 360 13.68 22.72 -0.61
N ARG A 361 12.60 23.06 -1.32
CA ARG A 361 12.57 24.20 -2.24
C ARG A 361 12.65 25.57 -1.56
N ARG A 362 12.31 25.67 -0.28
CA ARG A 362 12.42 26.92 0.52
C ARG A 362 13.73 27.05 1.27
N PHE A 363 14.30 25.94 1.74
CA PHE A 363 15.48 25.93 2.62
C PHE A 363 16.75 25.34 1.97
N GLY A 364 16.64 24.84 0.73
CA GLY A 364 17.71 24.18 -0.04
C GLY A 364 18.01 22.77 0.45
N LYS A 365 18.40 22.64 1.72
CA LYS A 365 18.70 21.37 2.37
C LYS A 365 18.06 21.29 3.76
N VAL A 366 17.26 20.26 3.97
CA VAL A 366 16.51 19.98 5.22
C VAL A 366 17.14 18.75 5.90
N GLN A 367 16.95 18.62 7.21
CA GLN A 367 17.35 17.43 7.97
C GLN A 367 16.22 16.97 8.87
N TYR A 368 15.68 15.78 8.59
CA TYR A 368 14.66 15.12 9.39
C TYR A 368 15.33 14.26 10.48
N ASP A 369 14.75 14.24 11.68
CA ASP A 369 15.09 13.24 12.69
C ASP A 369 14.61 11.85 12.26
N THR A 370 15.23 10.80 12.81
CA THR A 370 14.82 9.41 12.58
C THR A 370 14.67 8.69 13.92
N LEU A 371 14.00 7.54 13.94
CA LEU A 371 13.98 6.69 15.14
C LEU A 371 15.36 6.13 15.49
N ARG A 372 16.28 5.99 14.51
CA ARG A 372 17.68 5.59 14.70
C ARG A 372 18.55 6.75 15.22
N LEU A 373 18.23 7.27 16.41
CA LEU A 373 19.02 8.30 17.09
C LEU A 373 20.52 7.94 17.18
N PRO A 374 21.44 8.93 17.11
CA PRO A 374 21.24 10.36 16.86
C PRO A 374 21.24 10.72 15.35
N HIS A 375 20.96 9.78 14.46
CA HIS A 375 21.14 9.95 13.02
C HIS A 375 19.94 10.68 12.39
N LYS A 376 20.24 11.62 11.50
CA LYS A 376 19.26 12.39 10.72
C LYS A 376 19.31 11.98 9.25
N VAL A 377 18.17 12.02 8.56
CA VAL A 377 18.11 11.93 7.09
C VAL A 377 18.14 13.35 6.53
N ALA A 378 19.11 13.64 5.67
CA ALA A 378 19.12 14.88 4.92
C ALA A 378 18.22 14.77 3.68
N ALA A 379 17.58 15.87 3.28
CA ALA A 379 16.77 15.97 2.07
C ALA A 379 17.14 17.24 1.28
N GLU A 380 17.20 17.14 -0.04
CA GLU A 380 17.55 18.20 -0.98
C GLU A 380 16.66 18.17 -2.23
N GLU A 381 16.48 19.31 -2.91
CA GLU A 381 15.78 19.38 -4.20
C GLU A 381 16.71 18.87 -5.32
N ALA A 382 16.29 17.85 -6.07
CA ALA A 382 17.05 17.30 -7.19
C ALA A 382 16.12 16.88 -8.33
N ASP A 383 16.44 17.30 -9.55
CA ASP A 383 15.77 16.89 -10.79
C ASP A 383 14.23 17.09 -10.84
N GLY A 384 13.70 17.94 -9.96
CA GLY A 384 12.26 18.22 -9.80
C GLY A 384 11.56 17.38 -8.73
N SER A 385 12.27 16.48 -8.05
CA SER A 385 11.78 15.66 -6.93
C SER A 385 12.56 15.97 -5.63
N VAL A 386 12.18 15.29 -4.55
CA VAL A 386 12.92 15.28 -3.28
C VAL A 386 13.93 14.13 -3.30
N LYS A 387 15.18 14.42 -2.94
CA LYS A 387 16.25 13.43 -2.82
C LYS A 387 16.74 13.35 -1.38
N PHE A 388 16.82 12.15 -0.85
CA PHE A 388 17.22 11.83 0.52
C PHE A 388 18.64 11.26 0.59
N GLY A 389 19.26 11.35 1.77
CA GLY A 389 20.58 10.80 2.06
C GLY A 389 21.73 11.79 1.88
N GLN A 390 22.96 11.29 1.97
CA GLN A 390 24.16 12.13 1.87
C GLN A 390 25.40 11.31 1.49
N GLY A 391 26.05 11.67 0.39
CA GLY A 391 27.25 10.99 -0.12
C GLY A 391 26.93 10.23 -1.41
N GLU A 392 27.41 8.99 -1.51
CA GLU A 392 27.11 8.08 -2.63
C GLU A 392 25.81 7.29 -2.40
N GLU A 393 25.37 7.16 -1.15
CA GLU A 393 24.12 6.50 -0.75
C GLU A 393 23.00 7.54 -0.62
N THR A 394 22.29 7.77 -1.73
CA THR A 394 21.15 8.69 -1.83
C THR A 394 20.01 8.06 -2.63
N ALA A 395 18.77 8.35 -2.23
CA ALA A 395 17.56 7.84 -2.89
C ALA A 395 16.64 9.00 -3.28
N TYR A 396 15.98 8.91 -4.43
CA TYR A 396 14.95 9.84 -4.88
C TYR A 396 13.57 9.39 -4.39
N LEU A 397 12.70 10.35 -4.09
CA LEU A 397 11.27 10.14 -3.97
C LEU A 397 10.70 9.74 -5.35
N PHE A 398 10.15 8.54 -5.42
CA PHE A 398 9.68 7.89 -6.65
C PHE A 398 8.15 7.74 -6.65
N ASP A 399 7.59 7.10 -5.62
CA ASP A 399 6.14 6.92 -5.44
C ASP A 399 5.64 7.75 -4.24
N PRO A 400 5.07 8.95 -4.46
CA PRO A 400 4.61 9.81 -3.38
C PRO A 400 3.30 9.32 -2.72
N ASP A 401 3.18 9.58 -1.41
CA ASP A 401 1.96 9.42 -0.60
C ASP A 401 1.25 8.03 -0.72
N ILE A 402 2.01 6.93 -0.92
CA ILE A 402 1.53 5.53 -1.09
C ILE A 402 0.42 5.17 -0.09
N TYR A 403 0.61 5.57 1.17
CA TYR A 403 -0.39 5.45 2.23
C TYR A 403 -0.34 6.72 3.08
N THR A 404 -1.51 7.31 3.34
CA THR A 404 -1.67 8.47 4.23
C THR A 404 -2.93 8.33 5.08
N ASP A 405 -2.83 8.54 6.39
CA ASP A 405 -3.98 8.51 7.29
C ASP A 405 -4.08 9.67 8.30
N GLY A 406 -3.17 10.65 8.23
CA GLY A 406 -3.08 11.75 9.19
C GLY A 406 -2.27 11.44 10.46
N ARG A 407 -1.77 10.20 10.61
CA ARG A 407 -0.74 9.82 11.59
C ARG A 407 0.44 9.13 10.95
N ILE A 408 0.21 8.13 10.10
CA ILE A 408 1.22 7.48 9.26
C ILE A 408 1.12 8.08 7.86
N SER A 409 2.29 8.41 7.30
CA SER A 409 2.49 8.72 5.89
C SER A 409 3.61 7.83 5.33
N VAL A 410 3.53 7.46 4.05
CA VAL A 410 4.46 6.51 3.43
C VAL A 410 4.90 7.04 2.07
N GLN A 411 6.22 7.08 1.85
CA GLN A 411 6.87 7.71 0.70
C GLN A 411 7.82 6.70 0.05
N GLY A 412 7.55 6.27 -1.18
CA GLY A 412 8.36 5.29 -1.90
C GLY A 412 9.66 5.89 -2.45
N ILE A 413 10.79 5.23 -2.17
CA ILE A 413 12.13 5.68 -2.58
C ILE A 413 12.90 4.59 -3.34
N ASP A 414 13.74 5.01 -4.28
CA ASP A 414 14.44 4.13 -5.24
C ASP A 414 15.75 3.49 -4.72
N GLY A 415 16.09 3.73 -3.45
CA GLY A 415 17.34 3.33 -2.82
C GLY A 415 17.21 3.16 -1.31
N VAL A 416 18.05 2.31 -0.70
CA VAL A 416 18.10 2.13 0.75
C VAL A 416 19.00 3.19 1.36
N LEU A 417 18.51 3.92 2.36
CA LEU A 417 19.25 4.97 3.04
C LEU A 417 20.13 4.42 4.17
N PHE A 418 21.36 4.90 4.25
CA PHE A 418 22.32 4.56 5.30
C PHE A 418 22.79 5.80 6.07
N PRO A 419 23.01 5.68 7.39
CA PRO A 419 23.52 6.78 8.19
C PRO A 419 25.03 6.95 7.99
N VAL A 420 25.44 8.21 7.76
CA VAL A 420 26.85 8.62 7.68
C VAL A 420 27.64 8.17 8.92
N GLY A 421 28.48 7.16 8.73
CA GLY A 421 29.24 6.47 9.78
C GLY A 421 29.30 4.96 9.61
N SER A 422 28.26 4.32 9.05
CA SER A 422 28.21 2.86 8.88
C SER A 422 29.33 2.27 8.02
N LEU A 423 29.95 3.07 7.13
CA LEU A 423 31.01 2.65 6.21
C LEU A 423 32.42 3.11 6.62
N GLU A 424 32.63 3.72 7.79
CA GLU A 424 33.97 4.10 8.28
C GLU A 424 34.84 2.90 8.75
N GLY A 425 34.55 1.70 8.25
CA GLY A 425 35.32 0.46 8.46
C GLY A 425 36.40 0.18 7.40
N LYS A 426 36.47 0.93 6.29
CA LYS A 426 37.51 0.78 5.25
C LYS A 426 38.21 2.11 4.93
N VAL A 427 39.02 2.58 5.87
CA VAL A 427 40.11 3.53 5.56
C VAL A 427 41.07 2.85 4.58
N VAL A 428 40.93 3.16 3.29
CA VAL A 428 41.93 2.80 2.28
C VAL A 428 43.24 3.48 2.67
N ALA A 429 44.26 2.70 2.98
CA ALA A 429 45.57 3.22 3.37
C ALA A 429 46.09 4.19 2.30
N PRO A 430 46.67 5.35 2.68
CA PRO A 430 46.97 6.43 1.75
C PRO A 430 47.90 5.94 0.64
N ALA A 431 47.39 5.95 -0.60
CA ALA A 431 48.10 5.44 -1.76
C ALA A 431 49.44 6.17 -1.94
N THR A 432 50.53 5.40 -2.08
CA THR A 432 51.88 5.94 -2.12
C THR A 432 52.07 6.93 -3.27
N ALA A 433 52.55 8.14 -2.96
CA ALA A 433 52.75 9.18 -3.95
C ALA A 433 53.65 8.72 -5.12
N PRO A 434 53.30 9.03 -6.39
CA PRO A 434 54.08 8.61 -7.54
C PRO A 434 55.44 9.32 -7.57
N LYS A 435 56.52 8.53 -7.58
CA LYS A 435 57.89 9.05 -7.70
C LYS A 435 58.08 9.72 -9.06
N VAL A 436 58.27 11.04 -9.07
CA VAL A 436 58.66 11.79 -10.27
C VAL A 436 60.08 11.38 -10.67
N VAL A 437 60.20 10.50 -11.67
CA VAL A 437 61.50 10.06 -12.20
C VAL A 437 62.12 11.16 -13.05
N THR A 438 63.32 11.59 -12.69
CA THR A 438 64.07 12.64 -13.38
C THR A 438 64.60 12.19 -14.74
N LYS A 439 64.12 12.81 -15.82
CA LYS A 439 64.71 12.64 -17.16
C LYS A 439 66.05 13.37 -17.25
N GLN A 440 67.15 12.61 -17.18
CA GLN A 440 68.48 13.14 -17.52
C GLN A 440 68.54 13.59 -18.99
N ARG A 441 69.11 14.77 -19.24
CA ARG A 441 69.75 15.13 -20.52
C ARG A 441 71.20 15.53 -20.25
N ARG A 442 72.10 15.18 -21.16
CA ARG A 442 73.52 14.97 -20.86
C ARG A 442 74.43 15.91 -21.68
N GLY A 443 75.05 16.87 -21.01
CA GLY A 443 76.38 17.40 -21.34
C GLY A 443 76.54 18.54 -22.35
N LYS A 444 76.89 19.73 -21.84
CA LYS A 444 77.96 20.66 -22.28
C LYS A 444 78.14 21.67 -21.13
N LEU A 445 79.25 21.83 -20.38
CA LEU A 445 80.71 21.78 -20.61
C LEU A 445 81.27 23.17 -21.00
N MET A 446 82.19 23.71 -20.16
CA MET A 446 82.81 25.05 -20.14
C MET A 446 81.90 26.23 -19.72
N GLU A 447 82.38 27.30 -19.05
CA GLU A 447 83.59 27.57 -18.22
C GLU A 447 83.41 28.95 -17.51
N ILE A 448 84.30 29.35 -16.58
CA ILE A 448 84.44 30.71 -15.99
C ILE A 448 83.31 31.10 -15.00
N GLY A 449 83.53 31.74 -13.84
CA GLY A 449 84.76 32.19 -13.16
C GLY A 449 84.44 32.77 -11.76
N CYS A 450 85.45 33.18 -11.00
CA CYS A 450 85.30 33.77 -9.64
C CYS A 450 84.80 35.23 -9.65
N THR A 451 84.72 35.86 -8.44
CA THR A 451 84.57 37.32 -8.12
C THR A 451 83.15 37.72 -7.67
N ILE A 452 82.88 38.45 -6.57
CA ILE A 452 83.57 38.72 -5.28
C ILE A 452 82.52 39.34 -4.30
N THR A 453 82.91 39.77 -3.08
CA THR A 453 82.09 40.53 -2.08
C THR A 453 81.09 41.53 -2.68
N GLY A 454 79.88 41.76 -2.17
CA GLY A 454 79.48 42.04 -0.77
C GLY A 454 78.68 43.37 -0.73
N ALA A 455 78.55 43.98 0.47
CA ALA A 455 77.95 45.31 0.74
C ALA A 455 76.41 45.47 0.78
N PHE A 456 76.00 46.34 1.72
CA PHE A 456 74.75 47.08 1.97
C PHE A 456 73.70 47.15 0.83
N GLY A 457 72.38 47.09 1.06
CA GLY A 457 71.60 47.07 2.32
C GLY A 457 70.97 48.41 2.70
N GLN A 458 69.63 48.51 2.68
CA GLN A 458 68.87 49.58 3.34
C GLN A 458 67.40 49.18 3.53
N SER A 459 66.76 49.67 4.60
CA SER A 459 65.34 49.47 4.91
C SER A 459 64.51 50.69 4.52
N CYS A 460 63.27 50.46 4.09
CA CYS A 460 62.10 51.26 4.44
C CYS A 460 60.84 50.41 4.28
#